data_AF-A0A385DKL9-F1
#
_entry.id   AF-A0A385DKL9-F1
#
_cell.length_a   1.000
_cell.length_b   1.000
_cell.length_c   1.000
_cell.angle_alpha   90.00
_cell.angle_beta   90.00
_cell.angle_gamma   90.00
#
_symmetry.space_group_name_H-M   'P 1'
#
loop_
_entity.id
_entity.type
_entity.pdbx_description
1 polymer ?
#
loop_
_entity_poly.entity_id
_entity_poly.type
_entity_poly.pdbx_seq_one_letter_code
_entity_poly.pdbx_strand_id
1 'polypeptide(L)'
;MASIRTARVLAAVAALPLAAALCAGVAVADNGSFANDGSNAAVATVSGSGVGDDNSGNSATTQQQAVGSGASNENNSAQVNDSAFTSIDQSDKSVWVSFNQLW
;
A
#
# COMPACT_ATOMS: atom_id res chain seq x y z
N MET A 1 48.98 26.36 14.49
CA MET A 1 48.65 25.29 13.53
C MET A 1 48.11 23.98 14.16
N ALA A 2 48.43 23.65 15.42
CA ALA A 2 47.96 22.41 16.05
C ALA A 2 46.47 22.45 16.47
N SER A 3 45.95 23.59 16.93
CA SER A 3 44.55 23.73 17.42
C SER A 3 43.49 23.47 16.36
N ILE A 4 43.73 23.87 15.10
CA ILE A 4 42.84 23.62 13.97
C ILE A 4 42.78 22.13 13.63
N ARG A 5 43.88 21.39 13.77
CA ARG A 5 43.88 19.94 13.53
C ARG A 5 43.03 19.22 14.56
N THR A 6 43.16 19.58 15.84
CA THR A 6 42.36 18.99 16.92
C THR A 6 40.87 19.29 16.74
N ALA A 7 40.52 20.53 16.39
CA ALA A 7 39.12 20.91 16.15
C ALA A 7 38.50 20.14 14.96
N ARG A 8 39.24 19.93 13.88
CA ARG A 8 38.78 19.15 12.71
C ARG A 8 38.57 17.68 13.04
N VAL A 9 39.44 17.08 13.84
CA VAL A 9 39.31 15.67 14.27
C VAL A 9 38.08 15.50 15.16
N LEU A 10 37.86 16.40 16.11
CA LEU A 10 36.67 16.37 16.96
C LEU A 10 35.38 16.55 16.14
N ALA A 11 35.37 17.45 15.17
CA ALA A 11 34.24 17.63 14.27
C ALA A 11 33.94 16.37 13.44
N ALA A 12 34.98 15.68 12.96
CA ALA A 12 34.82 14.43 12.21
C ALA A 12 34.24 13.31 13.09
N VAL A 13 34.71 13.17 14.33
CA VAL A 13 34.20 12.18 15.29
C VAL A 13 32.75 12.51 15.67
N ALA A 14 32.43 13.79 15.88
CA ALA A 14 31.07 14.24 16.21
C ALA A 14 30.06 14.00 15.06
N ALA A 15 30.53 13.91 13.81
CA ALA A 15 29.69 13.63 12.65
C ALA A 15 29.39 12.12 12.46
N LEU A 16 30.10 11.22 13.15
CA LEU A 16 29.93 9.77 12.99
C LEU A 16 28.49 9.28 13.26
N PRO A 17 27.75 9.74 14.29
CA PRO A 17 26.37 9.32 14.51
C PRO A 17 25.43 9.71 13.37
N LEU A 18 25.60 10.92 12.82
CA LEU A 18 24.83 11.39 11.67
C LEU A 18 25.16 10.61 10.40
N ALA A 19 26.44 10.32 10.18
CA ALA A 19 26.89 9.50 9.06
C ALA A 19 26.37 8.06 9.18
N ALA A 20 26.39 7.48 10.39
CA ALA A 20 25.81 6.17 10.65
C ALA A 20 24.31 6.15 10.37
N ALA A 21 23.55 7.17 10.80
CA ALA A 21 22.13 7.28 10.50
C ALA A 21 21.84 7.41 8.99
N LEU A 22 22.62 8.23 8.27
CA LEU A 22 22.46 8.45 6.84
C LEU A 22 22.81 7.18 6.03
N CYS A 23 23.86 6.47 6.42
CA CYS A 23 24.35 5.29 5.71
C CYS A 23 23.68 3.98 6.15
N ALA A 24 23.04 3.93 7.32
CA ALA A 24 22.26 2.78 7.79
C ALA A 24 20.79 2.83 7.33
N GLY A 25 20.40 3.85 6.57
CA GLY A 25 19.04 4.00 6.06
C GLY A 25 18.63 2.82 5.17
N VAL A 26 17.79 1.95 5.69
CA VAL A 26 16.89 1.13 4.85
C VAL A 26 15.87 2.10 4.28
N ALA A 27 15.62 2.07 2.97
CA ALA A 27 14.46 2.71 2.39
C ALA A 27 13.22 2.01 2.95
N VAL A 28 12.74 2.48 4.11
CA VAL A 28 11.43 2.10 4.62
C VAL A 28 10.45 2.81 3.69
N ALA A 29 9.88 2.04 2.76
CA ALA A 29 8.67 2.49 2.09
C ALA A 29 7.62 2.72 3.18
N ASP A 30 7.32 3.98 3.47
CA ASP A 30 6.19 4.33 4.32
C ASP A 30 4.92 3.95 3.57
N ASN A 31 4.45 2.72 3.81
CA ASN A 31 3.13 2.29 3.41
C ASN A 31 2.18 2.76 4.50
N GLY A 32 1.74 4.03 4.39
CA GLY A 32 0.90 4.75 5.37
C GLY A 32 -0.23 3.92 6.00
N SER A 33 -0.91 4.37 7.03
CA SER A 33 -1.85 5.48 6.91
C SER A 33 -1.99 6.14 8.27
N PHE A 34 -1.90 7.46 8.31
CA PHE A 34 -2.04 8.22 9.55
C PHE A 34 -3.48 8.72 9.68
N ALA A 35 -4.08 8.52 10.85
CA ALA A 35 -5.39 9.05 11.19
C ALA A 35 -5.36 9.71 12.58
N ASN A 36 -6.12 10.80 12.70
CA ASN A 36 -6.41 11.54 13.94
C ASN A 36 -7.91 11.88 14.00
N ASP A 37 -8.40 12.29 15.16
CA ASP A 37 -9.74 12.90 15.32
C ASP A 37 -10.91 12.09 14.72
N GLY A 38 -10.95 10.78 14.99
CA GLY A 38 -12.03 9.90 14.50
C GLY A 38 -11.97 9.57 13.01
N SER A 39 -10.85 9.90 12.35
CA SER A 39 -10.63 9.61 10.93
C SER A 39 -10.39 8.13 10.68
N ASN A 40 -10.78 7.68 9.49
CA ASN A 40 -10.47 6.37 8.97
C ASN A 40 -9.32 6.51 8.00
N ALA A 41 -8.27 5.72 8.19
CA ALA A 41 -7.18 5.66 7.25
C ALA A 41 -6.83 4.20 6.99
N ALA A 42 -6.54 3.89 5.74
CA ALA A 42 -5.89 2.64 5.37
C ALA A 42 -4.98 2.86 4.17
N VAL A 43 -4.05 1.95 4.01
CA VAL A 43 -3.30 1.77 2.78
C VAL A 43 -3.51 0.35 2.34
N ALA A 44 -3.73 0.20 1.04
CA ALA A 44 -3.48 -1.05 0.38
C ALA A 44 -2.40 -0.84 -0.66
N THR A 45 -1.48 -1.78 -0.71
CA THR A 45 -0.40 -1.78 -1.70
C THR A 45 -0.43 -3.09 -2.44
N VAL A 46 -0.37 -3.00 -3.76
CA VAL A 46 -0.06 -4.13 -4.61
C VAL A 46 1.40 -3.97 -5.01
N SER A 47 2.27 -4.82 -4.45
CA SER A 47 3.69 -4.86 -4.82
C SER A 47 3.95 -6.17 -5.57
N GLY A 48 4.50 -6.06 -6.79
CA GLY A 48 4.82 -7.23 -7.62
C GLY A 48 3.63 -7.94 -8.27
N SER A 49 2.56 -7.22 -8.63
CA SER A 49 1.46 -7.80 -9.42
C SER A 49 1.80 -8.05 -10.87
N GLY A 50 1.05 -8.95 -11.51
CA GLY A 50 1.20 -9.25 -12.92
C GLY A 50 2.04 -10.50 -13.12
N VAL A 51 2.79 -10.52 -14.21
CA VAL A 51 3.70 -11.61 -14.60
C VAL A 51 5.10 -11.05 -14.81
N GLY A 52 6.12 -11.83 -14.46
CA GLY A 52 7.52 -11.40 -14.55
C GLY A 52 8.14 -11.54 -15.95
N ASP A 53 7.59 -12.44 -16.77
CA ASP A 53 8.02 -12.78 -18.12
C ASP A 53 6.78 -12.98 -19.02
N ASP A 54 6.85 -13.83 -20.06
CA ASP A 54 5.75 -14.06 -21.00
C ASP A 54 4.50 -14.66 -20.33
N ASN A 55 3.33 -14.13 -20.69
CA ASN A 55 2.04 -14.62 -20.25
C ASN A 55 1.10 -14.78 -21.44
N SER A 56 0.70 -16.02 -21.70
CA SER A 56 -0.24 -16.37 -22.76
C SER A 56 -1.69 -16.42 -22.29
N GLY A 57 -1.99 -15.98 -21.06
CA GLY A 57 -3.34 -15.93 -20.53
C GLY A 57 -3.62 -14.75 -19.61
N ASN A 58 -4.52 -14.91 -18.64
CA ASN A 58 -4.97 -13.80 -17.81
C ASN A 58 -4.14 -13.66 -16.54
N SER A 59 -3.68 -12.44 -16.28
CA SER A 59 -3.16 -12.04 -14.98
C SER A 59 -4.05 -10.93 -14.44
N ALA A 60 -4.69 -11.19 -13.30
CA ALA A 60 -5.59 -10.24 -12.66
C ALA A 60 -5.14 -10.02 -11.22
N THR A 61 -5.11 -8.76 -10.80
CA THR A 61 -4.89 -8.41 -9.41
C THR A 61 -5.98 -7.44 -8.99
N THR A 62 -6.77 -7.86 -8.02
CA THR A 62 -7.79 -7.00 -7.41
C THR A 62 -7.29 -6.55 -6.04
N GLN A 63 -7.27 -5.24 -5.84
CA GLN A 63 -7.08 -4.64 -4.53
C GLN A 63 -8.38 -3.96 -4.11
N GLN A 64 -8.85 -4.29 -2.91
CA GLN A 64 -10.06 -3.68 -2.35
C GLN A 64 -9.76 -3.15 -0.95
N GLN A 65 -10.29 -1.96 -0.67
CA GLN A 65 -10.33 -1.35 0.65
C GLN A 65 -11.73 -0.80 0.88
N ALA A 66 -12.29 -1.04 2.06
CA ALA A 66 -13.46 -0.37 2.59
C ALA A 66 -13.08 0.12 3.98
N VAL A 67 -12.96 1.43 4.13
CA VAL A 67 -12.44 2.02 5.38
C VAL A 67 -13.41 3.08 5.85
N GLY A 68 -13.88 2.90 7.08
CA GLY A 68 -14.77 3.83 7.75
C GLY A 68 -16.20 3.37 7.89
N SER A 69 -16.96 4.16 8.65
CA SER A 69 -18.33 3.79 9.03
C SER A 69 -19.22 3.69 7.79
N GLY A 70 -19.90 2.56 7.64
CA GLY A 70 -20.74 2.27 6.49
C GLY A 70 -19.98 1.89 5.21
N ALA A 71 -18.65 1.73 5.27
CA ALA A 71 -17.89 1.31 4.10
C ALA A 71 -18.16 -0.17 3.78
N SER A 72 -18.48 -0.44 2.53
CA SER A 72 -18.57 -1.78 1.95
C SER A 72 -17.77 -1.79 0.65
N ASN A 73 -17.29 -2.96 0.26
CA ASN A 73 -16.62 -3.14 -1.01
C ASN A 73 -16.96 -4.52 -1.53
N GLU A 74 -17.45 -4.55 -2.77
CA GLU A 74 -17.84 -5.77 -3.47
C GLU A 74 -17.12 -5.76 -4.81
N ASN A 75 -16.53 -6.89 -5.18
CA ASN A 75 -15.91 -7.05 -6.49
C ASN A 75 -16.37 -8.36 -7.10
N ASN A 76 -16.76 -8.27 -8.37
CA ASN A 76 -17.07 -9.43 -9.17
C ASN A 76 -16.18 -9.40 -10.42
N SER A 77 -15.14 -10.23 -10.43
CA SER A 77 -14.19 -10.31 -11.54
C SER A 77 -14.29 -11.67 -12.22
N ALA A 78 -14.46 -11.67 -13.54
CA ALA A 78 -14.36 -12.86 -14.37
C ALA A 78 -13.27 -12.64 -15.41
N GLN A 79 -12.51 -13.70 -15.68
CA GLN A 79 -11.40 -13.69 -16.62
C GLN A 79 -11.51 -14.94 -17.49
N VAL A 80 -11.53 -14.77 -18.80
CA VAL A 80 -11.58 -15.86 -19.78
C VAL A 80 -10.37 -15.73 -20.68
N ASN A 81 -9.63 -16.82 -20.83
CA ASN A 81 -8.55 -16.92 -21.79
C ASN A 81 -8.80 -18.16 -22.65
N ASP A 82 -8.46 -18.08 -23.94
CA ASP A 82 -8.59 -19.18 -24.90
C ASP A 82 -9.98 -19.85 -24.95
N SER A 83 -11.02 -19.07 -25.30
CA SER A 83 -12.35 -19.65 -25.53
C SER A 83 -13.01 -19.17 -26.83
N ALA A 84 -13.51 -20.13 -27.61
CA ALA A 84 -14.29 -19.88 -28.82
C ALA A 84 -15.72 -19.41 -28.51
N PHE A 85 -16.30 -19.86 -27.40
CA PHE A 85 -17.59 -19.42 -26.89
C PHE A 85 -17.58 -19.48 -25.36
N THR A 86 -17.76 -18.34 -24.68
CA THR A 86 -18.00 -18.29 -23.24
C THR A 86 -19.18 -17.39 -22.91
N SER A 87 -20.17 -17.95 -22.22
CA SER A 87 -21.16 -17.17 -21.49
C SER A 87 -20.70 -16.98 -20.06
N ILE A 88 -20.50 -15.73 -19.63
CA ILE A 88 -20.25 -15.40 -18.24
C ILE A 88 -21.49 -14.69 -17.71
N ASP A 89 -22.11 -15.25 -16.68
CA ASP A 89 -23.11 -14.54 -15.89
C ASP A 89 -22.48 -14.13 -14.56
N GLN A 90 -22.32 -12.83 -14.38
CA GLN A 90 -21.83 -12.21 -13.16
C GLN A 90 -22.97 -11.50 -12.42
N SER A 91 -24.21 -11.99 -12.55
CA SER A 91 -25.36 -11.44 -11.84
C SER A 91 -25.05 -11.34 -10.35
N ASP A 92 -25.09 -10.11 -9.83
CA ASP A 92 -24.88 -9.81 -8.43
C ASP A 92 -26.10 -9.06 -7.87
N LYS A 93 -26.38 -9.28 -6.58
CA LYS A 93 -27.52 -8.68 -5.87
C LYS A 93 -27.07 -8.22 -4.49
N SER A 94 -26.52 -7.01 -4.42
CA SER A 94 -26.26 -6.35 -3.15
C SER A 94 -27.54 -5.74 -2.56
N VAL A 95 -27.85 -6.06 -1.31
CA VAL A 95 -28.99 -5.53 -0.55
C VAL A 95 -28.44 -4.74 0.63
N TRP A 96 -28.68 -3.43 0.64
CA TRP A 96 -28.31 -2.57 1.75
C TRP A 96 -29.51 -2.30 2.65
N VAL A 97 -29.41 -2.66 3.93
CA VAL A 97 -30.44 -2.40 4.94
C VAL A 97 -29.87 -1.43 5.97
N SER A 98 -30.47 -0.23 6.04
CA SER A 98 -30.14 0.76 7.07
C SER A 98 -31.30 0.91 8.04
N PHE A 99 -30.99 0.82 9.33
CA PHE A 99 -31.93 1.13 10.40
C PHE A 99 -31.67 2.57 10.86
N ASN A 100 -32.72 3.39 10.88
CA ASN A 100 -32.69 4.70 11.53
C ASN A 100 -33.41 4.59 12.87
N GLN A 101 -32.89 5.29 13.89
CA GLN A 101 -33.57 5.43 15.17
C GLN A 101 -34.90 6.15 14.92
N LEU A 102 -36.04 5.46 15.10
CA LEU A 102 -37.35 6.05 14.89
C LEU A 102 -37.85 6.84 16.12
N TRP A 103 -37.26 6.60 17.30
CA TRP A 103 -37.42 7.37 18.54
C TRP A 103 -36.36 6.94 19.58
#